data_AF-A0A954F1F8-F1
#
_entry.id   AF-A0A954F1F8-F1
#
_cell.length_a   1.000
_cell.length_b   1.000
_cell.length_c   1.000
_cell.angle_alpha   90.00
_cell.angle_beta   90.00
_cell.angle_gamma   90.00
#
_symmetry.space_group_name_H-M   'P 1'
#
loop_
_entity.id
_entity.type
_entity.pdbx_description
1 polymer ?
#
loop_
_entity_poly.entity_id
_entity_poly.type
_entity_poly.pdbx_seq_one_letter_code
_entity_poly.pdbx_strand_id
1 'polypeptide(L)' 'MRMITGAILILTGEQAFAHSQSIPFPNQVFANQVLYPSSLVLVGLGVLFLVWGILTDTRRPSQQPGS' A
#
# COMPACT_ATOMS: atom_id res chain seq x y z
N MET A 1 -11.53 -5.11 6.20
CA MET A 1 -10.12 -5.61 6.16
C MET A 1 -9.40 -5.16 4.89
N ARG A 2 -10.02 -5.20 3.70
CA ARG A 2 -9.36 -4.90 2.41
C ARG A 2 -8.81 -3.48 2.32
N MET A 3 -9.55 -2.49 2.82
CA MET A 3 -9.06 -1.10 2.89
C MET A 3 -7.82 -0.96 3.78
N ILE A 4 -7.78 -1.65 4.93
CA ILE A 4 -6.63 -1.62 5.84
C ILE A 4 -5.42 -2.27 5.18
N THR A 5 -5.60 -3.43 4.54
CA THR A 5 -4.54 -4.07 3.75
C THR A 5 -4.03 -3.14 2.65
N GLY A 6 -4.94 -2.48 1.91
CA GLY A 6 -4.57 -1.51 0.87
C GLY A 6 -3.75 -0.35 1.42
N ALA A 7 -4.17 0.24 2.54
CA ALA A 7 -3.45 1.32 3.21
C ALA A 7 -2.04 0.89 3.67
N ILE A 8 -1.90 -0.29 4.27
CA ILE A 8 -0.61 -0.84 4.69
C ILE A 8 0.33 -1.04 3.49
N LEU A 9 -0.18 -1.57 2.38
CA LEU A 9 0.61 -1.78 1.17
C LEU A 9 1.11 -0.46 0.58
N ILE A 10 0.27 0.58 0.57
CA ILE A 10 0.67 1.92 0.10
C ILE A 10 1.79 2.48 0.99
N LEU A 11 1.62 2.45 2.32
CA LEU A 11 2.64 2.92 3.27
C LEU A 11 3.95 2.15 3.14
N THR A 12 3.87 0.83 2.93
CA THR A 12 5.06 0.00 2.72
C THR A 12 5.75 0.32 1.40
N GLY A 13 4.99 0.59 0.33
CA GLY A 13 5.53 1.04 -0.94
C GLY A 13 6.25 2.39 -0.82
N GLU A 14 5.65 3.34 -0.11
CA GLU A 14 6.28 4.64 0.20
C GLU A 14 7.58 4.45 1.01
N GLN A 15 7.58 3.56 2.01
CA GLN A 15 8.78 3.24 2.78
C GLN A 15 9.89 2.65 1.90
N ALA A 16 9.56 1.71 1.00
CA ALA A 16 10.53 1.10 0.09
C ALA A 16 11.14 2.15 -0.85
N PHE A 17 10.33 3.09 -1.35
CA PHE A 17 10.81 4.22 -2.14
C PHE A 17 11.73 5.14 -1.33
N ALA A 18 11.32 5.57 -0.14
CA ALA A 18 12.14 6.42 0.72
C ALA A 18 13.47 5.75 1.09
N HIS A 19 13.44 4.46 1.38
CA HIS A 19 14.64 3.68 1.69
C HIS A 19 15.61 3.62 0.49
N SER A 20 15.10 3.52 -0.74
CA SER A 20 15.96 3.57 -1.94
C SER A 20 16.75 4.88 -2.04
N GLN A 21 16.15 6.00 -1.60
CA GLN A 21 16.76 7.32 -1.63
C GLN A 21 17.78 7.53 -0.51
N SER A 22 17.66 6.81 0.60
CA SER A 22 18.59 6.91 1.72
C SER A 22 19.81 6.01 1.61
N ILE A 23 19.86 5.10 0.63
CA ILE A 23 20.98 4.15 0.49
C ILE A 23 22.19 4.85 -0.15
N PRO A 24 23.34 4.89 0.53
CA PRO A 24 24.53 5.55 0.02
C PRO A 24 25.27 4.69 -1.02
N PHE A 25 26.21 5.33 -1.72
CA PHE A 25 27.19 4.66 -2.58
C PHE A 25 27.97 3.58 -1.79
N PRO A 26 28.34 2.43 -2.42
CA PRO A 26 28.12 2.06 -3.82
C PRO A 26 26.79 1.34 -4.10
N ASN A 27 26.03 1.00 -3.07
CA ASN A 27 24.89 0.10 -3.20
C ASN A 27 23.63 0.77 -3.76
N GLN A 28 23.63 2.10 -3.91
CA GLN A 28 22.49 2.88 -4.40
C GLN A 28 21.95 2.38 -5.74
N VAL A 29 22.81 2.02 -6.70
CA VAL A 29 22.38 1.55 -8.03
C VAL A 29 21.61 0.24 -7.92
N PHE A 30 22.17 -0.73 -7.19
CA PHE A 30 21.52 -2.03 -6.98
C PHE A 30 20.23 -1.89 -6.17
N ALA A 31 20.26 -1.08 -5.11
CA ALA A 31 19.09 -0.79 -4.30
C ALA A 31 17.96 -0.18 -5.12
N ASN A 32 18.24 0.79 -5.99
CA ASN A 32 17.24 1.40 -6.86
C ASN A 32 16.65 0.40 -7.84
N GLN A 33 17.45 -0.52 -8.39
CA GLN A 33 16.96 -1.56 -9.32
C GLN A 33 15.94 -2.52 -8.69
N VAL A 34 15.91 -2.65 -7.37
CA VAL A 34 15.00 -3.56 -6.66
C VAL A 34 13.89 -2.80 -5.93
N LEU A 35 14.24 -1.75 -5.20
CA LEU A 35 13.32 -1.01 -4.33
C LEU A 35 12.35 -0.11 -5.12
N TYR A 36 12.76 0.46 -6.25
CA TYR A 36 11.82 1.21 -7.09
C TYR A 36 10.72 0.30 -7.66
N PRO A 37 11.05 -0.81 -8.35
CA PRO A 37 10.00 -1.70 -8.86
C PRO A 37 9.12 -2.28 -7.76
N SER A 38 9.69 -2.66 -6.61
CA SER A 38 8.90 -3.19 -5.50
C SER A 38 7.96 -2.13 -4.89
N SER A 39 8.42 -0.88 -4.74
CA SER A 39 7.58 0.24 -4.30
C SER A 39 6.37 0.45 -5.21
N LEU A 40 6.58 0.41 -6.53
CA LEU A 40 5.52 0.54 -7.53
C LEU A 40 4.51 -0.61 -7.46
N VAL A 41 4.98 -1.85 -7.32
CA VAL A 41 4.11 -3.03 -7.17
C VAL A 41 3.29 -2.93 -5.89
N LEU A 42 3.91 -2.55 -4.77
CA LEU A 42 3.23 -2.39 -3.49
C LEU A 42 2.16 -1.29 -3.53
N VAL A 43 2.48 -0.12 -4.09
CA VAL A 43 1.50 0.95 -4.27
C VAL A 43 0.37 0.51 -5.20
N GLY A 44 0.70 -0.13 -6.33
CA GLY A 44 -0.31 -0.62 -7.28
C GLY A 44 -1.28 -1.62 -6.65
N LEU A 45 -0.76 -2.61 -5.92
CA LEU A 45 -1.59 -3.56 -5.16
C LEU A 45 -2.37 -2.85 -4.04
N GLY A 46 -1.74 -1.92 -3.34
CA GLY A 46 -2.38 -1.16 -2.28
C GLY A 46 -3.57 -0.34 -2.76
N VAL A 47 -3.42 0.36 -3.89
CA VAL A 47 -4.50 1.08 -4.57
C VAL A 47 -5.59 0.12 -5.02
N LEU A 48 -5.24 -1.02 -5.61
CA LEU A 48 -6.21 -2.05 -6.01
C LEU A 48 -7.05 -2.52 -4.81
N PHE A 49 -6.42 -2.86 -3.69
CA PHE A 49 -7.11 -3.30 -2.47
C PHE A 49 -7.95 -2.19 -1.83
N LEU A 50 -7.46 -0.95 -1.90
CA LEU A 50 -8.16 0.21 -1.35
C LEU A 50 -9.42 0.53 -2.18
N VAL A 51 -9.30 0.61 -3.51
CA VAL A 51 -10.43 0.79 -4.42
C VAL A 51 -11.43 -0.35 -4.28
N TRP A 52 -10.94 -1.60 -4.29
CA TRP A 52 -11.80 -2.77 -4.09
C TRP A 52 -12.52 -2.71 -2.74
N GLY A 53 -11.80 -2.36 -1.67
CA GLY A 53 -12.35 -2.19 -0.34
C GLY A 53 -13.45 -1.15 -0.30
N ILE A 54 -13.24 0.03 -0.92
CA ILE A 54 -14.26 1.07 -1.04
C ILE A 54 -15.49 0.52 -1.78
N LEU A 55 -15.31 -0.09 -2.95
CA LEU A 55 -16.43 -0.58 -3.76
C LEU A 55 -17.23 -1.69 -3.08
N THR A 56 -16.59 -2.53 -2.26
CA THR A 56 -17.22 -3.72 -1.65
C THR A 56 -17.69 -3.53 -0.21
N ASP A 57 -17.02 -2.70 0.59
CA ASP A 57 -17.38 -2.44 1.99
C ASP A 57 -18.43 -1.30 2.13
N THR A 58 -18.90 -0.69 1.03
CA THR A 58 -19.95 0.36 1.01
C THR A 58 -21.35 -0.15 1.46
N ARG A 59 -21.49 -1.40 1.93
CA ARG A 59 -22.78 -1.93 2.42
C ARG A 59 -22.67 -2.70 3.74
N ARG A 60 -22.68 -1.97 4.87
CA ARG A 60 -23.28 -2.45 6.13
C ARG A 60 -24.11 -1.37 6.83
N PRO A 61 -25.29 -1.01 6.33
CA PRO A 61 -26.33 -0.42 7.16
C PRO A 61 -27.12 -1.54 7.84
N SER A 62 -26.60 -2.08 8.95
CA SER A 62 -27.40 -2.92 9.86
C SER A 62 -26.64 -3.25 11.14
N GLN A 63 -26.83 -2.39 12.15
CA GLN A 63 -27.31 -2.81 13.48
C GLN A 63 -27.47 -1.55 14.34
N GLN A 64 -28.60 -0.87 14.15
CA GLN A 64 -29.22 -0.10 15.21
C GLN A 64 -30.20 -1.08 15.88
N PRO A 65 -29.88 -1.67 17.06
CA PRO A 65 -30.90 -2.28 17.87
C PRO A 65 -31.64 -1.12 18.56
N GLY A 66 -32.70 -0.65 17.90
CA GLY A 66 -33.73 0.13 18.55
C GLY A 66 -34.81 -0.82 19.06
N SER A 67 -34.81 -1.07 20.37
CA SER A 67 -35.99 -1.23 21.24
C SER A 67 -35.52 -1.75 22.60
#